data_AF-A0A399RWJ9-F1
#
_entry.id   AF-A0A399RWJ9-F1
#
_cell.length_a   1.000
_cell.length_b   1.000
_cell.length_c   1.000
_cell.angle_alpha   90.00
_cell.angle_beta   90.00
_cell.angle_gamma   90.00
#
_symmetry.space_group_name_H-M   'P 1'
#
loop_
_entity.id
_entity.type
_entity.pdbx_description
1 polymer ?
#
loop_
_entity_poly.entity_id
_entity_poly.type
_entity_poly.pdbx_seq_one_letter_code
_entity_poly.pdbx_strand_id
1 'polypeptide(L)'
;MTALHVPAHPAVFGAVQGFPLSAVRPGDGPLRHAQLTDVEYVLRLDPDRLLAPYLREAGLDSPAPSYGSWEAIGLDGHIGGHHLSALAQLHAATGDPRLLPRLEHMLDVLERCQEA
;
A
#
# COMPACT_ATOMS: atom_id res chain seq x y z
N MET A 1 39.40 9.08 42.43
CA MET A 1 38.70 9.00 41.14
C MET A 1 38.44 7.53 40.86
N THR A 2 37.23 7.04 41.15
CA THR A 2 36.86 5.63 40.97
C THR A 2 36.17 5.50 39.62
N ALA A 3 36.79 4.80 38.67
CA ALA A 3 36.19 4.53 37.37
C ALA A 3 35.05 3.53 37.53
N LEU A 4 33.84 3.89 37.07
CA LEU A 4 32.70 2.99 36.99
C LEU A 4 32.99 1.91 35.94
N HIS A 5 33.05 0.66 36.38
CA HIS A 5 33.09 -0.49 35.48
C HIS A 5 31.70 -0.66 34.85
N VAL A 6 31.58 -0.36 33.56
CA VAL A 6 30.39 -0.69 32.77
C VAL A 6 30.53 -2.14 32.32
N PRO A 7 29.65 -3.06 32.75
CA PRO A 7 29.73 -4.45 32.32
C PRO A 7 29.39 -4.54 30.82
N ALA A 8 30.30 -5.14 30.05
CA ALA A 8 30.06 -5.43 28.65
C ALA A 8 28.85 -6.36 28.52
N HIS A 9 27.81 -5.92 27.81
CA HIS A 9 26.70 -6.80 27.48
C HIS A 9 27.17 -7.79 26.41
N PRO A 10 26.92 -9.10 26.57
CA PRO A 10 27.26 -10.07 25.54
C PRO A 10 26.56 -9.66 24.24
N ALA A 11 27.33 -9.55 23.16
CA ALA A 11 26.80 -9.27 21.85
C ALA A 11 25.89 -10.44 21.43
N VAL A 12 24.59 -10.17 21.33
CA VAL A 12 23.63 -11.11 20.77
C VAL A 12 23.76 -11.01 19.25
N PHE A 13 24.49 -11.96 18.64
CA PHE A 13 24.58 -12.09 17.19
C PHE A 13 23.36 -12.84 16.67
N GLY A 14 22.24 -12.13 16.53
CA GLY A 14 21.08 -12.55 15.76
C GLY A 14 20.95 -11.71 14.49
N ALA A 15 20.38 -12.28 13.42
CA ALA A 15 20.09 -11.51 12.21
C ALA A 15 19.08 -10.39 12.54
N VAL A 16 19.46 -9.14 12.30
CA VAL A 16 18.57 -7.97 12.50
C VAL A 16 17.33 -8.14 11.62
N GLN A 17 16.14 -8.00 12.22
CA GLN A 17 14.86 -8.06 11.52
C GLN A 17 14.17 -6.69 11.56
N GLY A 18 13.44 -6.36 10.49
CA GLY A 18 12.53 -5.22 10.49
C GLY A 18 11.30 -5.49 11.36
N PHE A 19 10.64 -4.42 11.80
CA PHE A 19 9.33 -4.53 12.43
C PHE A 19 8.23 -4.56 11.37
N PRO A 20 7.14 -5.32 11.57
CA PRO A 20 5.99 -5.21 10.68
C PRO A 20 5.36 -3.81 10.78
N LEU A 21 4.71 -3.35 9.71
CA LEU A 21 4.05 -2.04 9.67
C LEU A 21 3.00 -1.86 10.77
N SER A 22 2.41 -2.95 11.27
CA SER A 22 1.46 -2.94 12.38
C SER A 22 2.10 -2.68 13.76
N ALA A 23 3.42 -2.88 13.91
CA ALA A 23 4.11 -2.76 15.19
C ALA A 23 4.63 -1.35 15.50
N VAL A 24 4.64 -0.44 14.51
CA VAL A 24 5.14 0.93 14.68
C VAL A 24 4.05 1.91 14.31
N ARG A 25 3.76 2.84 15.23
CA ARG A 25 2.82 3.95 15.01
C ARG A 25 3.57 5.26 15.19
N PRO A 26 3.69 6.09 14.14
CA PRO A 26 4.23 7.44 14.31
C PRO A 26 3.38 8.21 15.33
N GLY A 27 4.04 8.88 16.27
CA GLY A 27 3.38 9.85 17.14
C GLY A 27 2.97 11.10 16.35
N ASP A 28 2.35 12.06 17.03
CA ASP A 28 1.99 13.34 16.42
C ASP A 28 3.23 14.05 15.85
N GLY A 29 3.13 14.52 14.59
CA GLY A 29 4.23 15.16 13.88
C GLY A 29 4.20 14.96 12.36
N PRO A 30 5.26 15.37 11.67
CA PRO A 30 5.30 15.39 10.20
C PRO A 30 5.08 14.03 9.54
N LEU A 31 5.59 12.94 10.12
CA LEU A 31 5.42 11.59 9.57
C LEU A 31 3.99 11.09 9.68
N ARG A 32 3.30 11.38 10.79
CA ARG A 32 1.88 11.05 10.95
C ARG A 32 1.02 11.89 10.02
N HIS A 33 1.33 13.18 9.85
CA HIS A 33 0.65 14.03 8.89
C HIS A 33 0.81 13.53 7.45
N ALA A 34 2.02 13.13 7.05
CA ALA A 34 2.28 12.56 5.74
C ALA A 34 1.51 11.24 5.52
N GLN A 35 1.52 10.34 6.51
CA GLN A 35 0.76 9.08 6.45
C GLN A 35 -0.74 9.31 6.26
N LEU A 36 -1.34 10.23 7.02
CA LEU A 36 -2.77 10.52 6.90
C LEU A 36 -3.10 11.21 5.57
N THR A 37 -2.21 12.08 5.08
CA THR A 37 -2.35 12.70 3.76
C THR A 37 -2.33 11.65 2.65
N ASP A 38 -1.47 10.63 2.78
CA ASP A 38 -1.37 9.53 1.82
C ASP A 38 -2.64 8.66 1.85
N VAL A 39 -3.18 8.34 3.03
CA VAL A 39 -4.48 7.65 3.16
C VAL A 39 -5.59 8.41 2.40
N GLU A 40 -5.70 9.71 2.58
CA GLU A 40 -6.71 10.52 1.88
C GLU A 40 -6.45 10.62 0.37
N TYR A 41 -5.18 10.59 -0.06
CA TYR A 41 -4.85 10.55 -1.48
C TYR A 41 -5.27 9.22 -2.11
N VAL A 42 -4.87 8.10 -1.49
CA VAL A 42 -5.20 6.75 -1.96
C VAL A 42 -6.71 6.55 -2.02
N LEU A 43 -7.46 6.93 -0.97
CA LEU A 43 -8.92 6.75 -0.94
C LEU A 43 -9.69 7.60 -1.98
N ARG A 44 -9.07 8.67 -2.48
CA ARG A 44 -9.64 9.55 -3.50
C ARG A 44 -9.47 9.03 -4.93
N LEU A 45 -8.55 8.10 -5.16
CA LEU A 45 -8.45 7.43 -6.46
C LEU A 45 -9.66 6.52 -6.68
N ASP A 46 -10.13 6.49 -7.91
CA ASP A 46 -11.23 5.64 -8.35
C ASP A 46 -10.68 4.27 -8.76
N PRO A 47 -10.99 3.19 -8.01
CA PRO A 47 -10.44 1.87 -8.29
C PRO A 47 -10.93 1.32 -9.63
N ASP A 48 -12.17 1.60 -10.05
CA ASP A 48 -12.70 1.05 -11.30
C ASP A 48 -11.96 1.60 -12.53
N ARG A 49 -11.52 2.86 -12.45
CA ARG A 49 -10.67 3.46 -13.48
C ARG A 49 -9.24 2.92 -13.48
N LEU A 50 -8.71 2.56 -12.32
CA LEU A 50 -7.39 1.91 -12.20
C LEU A 50 -7.42 0.45 -12.66
N LEU A 51 -8.57 -0.21 -12.54
CA LEU A 51 -8.78 -1.60 -12.95
C LEU A 51 -9.16 -1.74 -14.43
N ALA A 52 -9.65 -0.67 -15.06
CA ALA A 52 -10.08 -0.67 -16.45
C ALA A 52 -9.06 -1.26 -17.45
N PRO A 53 -7.73 -0.98 -17.35
CA PRO A 53 -6.74 -1.65 -18.19
C PRO A 53 -6.73 -3.17 -18.03
N TYR A 54 -6.77 -3.67 -16.79
CA TYR A 54 -6.73 -5.11 -16.53
C TYR A 54 -7.95 -5.82 -17.10
N LEU A 55 -9.14 -5.25 -16.90
CA LEU A 55 -10.39 -5.78 -17.46
C LEU A 55 -10.32 -5.84 -18.99
N ARG A 56 -9.87 -4.75 -19.62
CA ARG A 56 -9.71 -4.67 -21.08
C ARG A 56 -8.77 -5.75 -21.62
N GLU A 57 -7.59 -5.90 -21.02
CA GLU A 57 -6.60 -6.88 -21.50
C GLU A 57 -7.05 -8.33 -21.22
N ALA A 58 -7.91 -8.55 -20.24
CA ALA A 58 -8.57 -9.83 -19.97
C ALA A 58 -9.82 -10.09 -20.84
N GLY A 59 -10.19 -9.17 -21.74
CA GLY A 59 -11.39 -9.29 -22.58
C GLY A 59 -12.72 -9.12 -21.84
N LEU A 60 -12.70 -8.48 -20.66
CA LEU A 60 -13.88 -8.22 -19.82
C LEU A 60 -14.35 -6.77 -19.97
N ASP A 61 -15.65 -6.55 -19.77
CA ASP A 61 -16.24 -5.20 -19.75
C ASP A 61 -15.79 -4.41 -18.52
N SER A 62 -15.36 -3.16 -18.74
CA SER A 62 -15.03 -2.22 -17.66
C SER A 62 -16.20 -1.26 -17.40
N PRO A 63 -16.59 -1.03 -16.13
CA PRO A 63 -17.65 -0.08 -15.77
C PRO A 63 -17.22 1.39 -15.92
N ALA A 64 -15.91 1.65 -16.01
CA ALA A 64 -15.35 2.98 -16.12
C ALA A 64 -14.18 3.02 -17.13
N PRO A 65 -13.91 4.17 -17.77
CA PRO A 65 -12.73 4.32 -18.62
C PRO A 65 -11.45 4.43 -17.77
N SER A 66 -10.33 3.99 -18.31
CA SER A 66 -9.00 4.20 -17.72
C SER A 66 -8.76 5.66 -17.34
N TYR A 67 -7.85 5.89 -16.40
CA TYR A 67 -7.26 7.21 -16.24
C TYR A 67 -6.52 7.63 -17.51
N GLY A 68 -6.38 8.94 -17.73
CA GLY A 68 -5.56 9.47 -18.84
C GLY A 68 -4.07 9.45 -18.49
N SER A 69 -3.28 10.31 -19.16
CA SER A 69 -1.83 10.39 -18.96
C SER A 69 -1.18 9.01 -19.20
N TRP A 70 -0.20 8.62 -18.39
CA TRP A 70 0.55 7.36 -18.48
C TRP A 70 -0.35 6.11 -18.47
N GLU A 71 -1.53 6.21 -17.84
CA GLU A 71 -2.56 5.14 -17.83
C GLU A 71 -3.35 5.01 -19.15
N ALA A 72 -3.02 5.80 -20.17
CA ALA A 72 -3.62 5.73 -21.51
C ALA A 72 -2.60 5.89 -22.66
N ILE A 73 -1.30 5.89 -22.36
CA ILE A 73 -0.23 6.07 -23.37
C ILE A 73 0.85 4.97 -23.30
N GLY A 74 0.54 3.80 -22.74
CA GLY A 74 1.40 2.62 -22.79
C GLY A 74 2.02 2.18 -21.46
N LEU A 75 1.59 2.76 -20.34
CA LEU A 75 1.89 2.23 -19.00
C LEU A 75 0.62 1.78 -18.25
N ASP A 76 -0.51 1.69 -18.93
CA ASP A 76 -1.81 1.32 -18.40
C ASP A 76 -1.74 0.15 -17.41
N GLY A 77 -2.32 0.34 -16.22
CA GLY A 77 -2.33 -0.63 -15.11
C GLY A 77 -1.19 -0.44 -14.10
N HIS A 78 -0.09 0.24 -14.45
CA HIS A 78 1.04 0.38 -13.53
C HIS A 78 0.68 1.09 -12.21
N ILE A 79 -0.17 2.12 -12.27
CA ILE A 79 -0.68 2.79 -11.07
C ILE A 79 -1.62 1.87 -10.29
N GLY A 80 -2.40 1.02 -10.96
CA GLY A 80 -3.25 0.02 -10.30
C GLY A 80 -2.45 -0.91 -9.39
N GLY A 81 -1.30 -1.40 -9.86
CA GLY A 81 -0.38 -2.21 -9.04
C GLY A 81 0.22 -1.46 -7.85
N HIS A 82 0.64 -0.20 -8.04
CA HIS A 82 1.11 0.65 -6.94
C HIS A 82 0.01 0.95 -5.93
N HIS A 83 -1.21 1.20 -6.41
CA HIS A 83 -2.37 1.46 -5.58
C HIS A 83 -2.72 0.26 -4.69
N LEU A 84 -2.70 -0.96 -5.25
CA LEU A 84 -2.86 -2.20 -4.48
C LEU A 84 -1.85 -2.31 -3.34
N SER A 85 -0.58 -2.04 -3.64
CA SER A 85 0.50 -2.05 -2.63
C SER A 85 0.27 -0.99 -1.55
N ALA A 86 -0.12 0.23 -1.94
CA ALA A 86 -0.38 1.33 -1.02
C ALA A 86 -1.56 1.03 -0.09
N LEU A 87 -2.67 0.51 -0.61
CA LEU A 87 -3.83 0.08 0.18
C LEU A 87 -3.43 -0.94 1.25
N ALA A 88 -2.69 -1.99 0.86
CA ALA A 88 -2.24 -3.04 1.78
C ALA A 88 -1.30 -2.50 2.89
N GLN A 89 -0.30 -1.70 2.49
CA GLN A 89 0.67 -1.14 3.43
C GLN A 89 0.04 -0.13 4.38
N LEU A 90 -0.80 0.78 3.88
CA LEU A 90 -1.48 1.78 4.70
C LEU A 90 -2.50 1.13 5.62
N HIS A 91 -3.22 0.09 5.19
CA HIS A 91 -4.12 -0.66 6.06
C HIS A 91 -3.36 -1.29 7.23
N ALA A 92 -2.24 -1.98 6.95
CA ALA A 92 -1.40 -2.55 8.01
C ALA A 92 -0.82 -1.49 8.96
N ALA A 93 -0.41 -0.34 8.41
CA ALA A 93 0.23 0.74 9.15
C ALA A 93 -0.72 1.62 9.96
N THR A 94 -1.99 1.74 9.57
CA THR A 94 -2.95 2.66 10.20
C THR A 94 -4.13 1.96 10.85
N GLY A 95 -4.55 0.81 10.31
CA GLY A 95 -5.82 0.18 10.65
C GLY A 95 -7.04 0.97 10.20
N ASP A 96 -6.91 1.91 9.25
CA ASP A 96 -8.05 2.67 8.74
C ASP A 96 -9.06 1.72 8.04
N PRO A 97 -10.29 1.61 8.55
CA PRO A 97 -11.27 0.63 8.07
C PRO A 97 -11.76 0.92 6.65
N ARG A 98 -11.48 2.10 6.10
CA ARG A 98 -11.87 2.46 4.71
C ARG A 98 -10.97 1.80 3.67
N LEU A 99 -9.75 1.39 4.04
CA LEU A 99 -8.76 0.87 3.11
C LEU A 99 -9.01 -0.60 2.74
N LEU A 100 -9.43 -1.43 3.69
CA LEU A 100 -9.61 -2.86 3.46
C LEU A 100 -10.68 -3.17 2.40
N PRO A 101 -11.88 -2.55 2.41
CA PRO A 101 -12.86 -2.80 1.36
C PRO A 101 -12.39 -2.38 -0.03
N ARG A 102 -11.54 -1.35 -0.13
CA ARG A 102 -10.93 -0.94 -1.41
C ARG A 102 -9.89 -1.96 -1.89
N LEU A 103 -9.11 -2.51 -0.98
CA LEU A 103 -8.14 -3.56 -1.27
C LEU A 103 -8.83 -4.84 -1.73
N GLU A 104 -9.89 -5.26 -1.03
CA GLU A 104 -10.68 -6.44 -1.39
C GLU A 104 -11.32 -6.27 -2.78
N HIS A 105 -11.95 -5.12 -3.06
CA HIS A 105 -12.48 -4.83 -4.40
C HIS A 105 -11.43 -4.94 -5.52
N MET A 106 -10.23 -4.40 -5.29
CA MET A 106 -9.13 -4.52 -6.25
C MET A 106 -8.76 -5.98 -6.49
N LEU A 107 -8.66 -6.80 -5.43
CA LEU A 107 -8.31 -8.22 -5.52
C LEU A 107 -9.40 -9.02 -6.24
N ASP A 108 -10.67 -8.80 -5.91
CA ASP A 108 -11.81 -9.50 -6.52
C ASP A 108 -11.86 -9.26 -8.04
N VAL A 109 -11.61 -8.02 -8.48
CA VAL A 109 -11.60 -7.70 -9.91
C VAL A 109 -10.36 -8.27 -10.61
N LEU A 110 -9.19 -8.24 -9.97
CA LEU A 110 -7.98 -8.83 -10.53
C LEU A 110 -8.07 -10.36 -10.62
N GLU A 111 -8.71 -11.01 -9.65
CA GLU A 111 -9.02 -12.46 -9.70
C GLU A 111 -9.90 -12.79 -10.90
N ARG A 112 -10.99 -12.02 -11.12
CA ARG A 112 -11.83 -12.18 -12.32
C ARG A 112 -11.04 -12.05 -13.62
N CYS A 113 -10.11 -11.09 -13.69
CA CYS A 113 -9.24 -10.94 -14.86
C CYS A 113 -8.28 -12.13 -15.04
N GLN A 114 -7.83 -12.75 -13.94
CA GLN A 114 -6.95 -13.92 -13.98
C GLN A 114 -7.68 -15.19 -14.43
N GLU A 115 -8.98 -15.30 -14.14
CA GLU A 115 -9.81 -16.46 -14.48
C GLU A 115 -10.38 -16.45 -15.90
N ALA A 116 -10.40 -15.29 -16.56
CA ALA A 116 -10.90 -15.11 -17.93
C ALA A 116 -9.98 -15.72 -19.00
#